data_AF-A0A9E3CGU9-F1
#
_entry.id   AF-A0A9E3CGU9-F1
#
_cell.length_a   1.000
_cell.length_b   1.000
_cell.length_c   1.000
_cell.angle_alpha   90.00
_cell.angle_beta   90.00
_cell.angle_gamma   90.00
#
_symmetry.space_group_name_H-M   'P 1'
#
loop_
_entity.id
_entity.type
_entity.pdbx_description
1 polymer ?
#
loop_
_entity_poly.entity_id
_entity_poly.type
_entity_poly.pdbx_seq_one_letter_code
_entity_poly.pdbx_strand_id
1 'polypeptide(L)'
;MAMKPAIALSIGAATLAATVMTAGPAKAGGRPANVAFVHAVKRVVLHKNGDLTVRAWLRCKPGWSPAELSMQVNQGTDEVGSGYIIPTVPCDNAFRRVHFRISDSTHGFAAGDAHISAQFLITNNYSGDSAGGHSSKDGQIVAP
;
A
#
# COMPACT_ATOMS: atom_id res chain seq x y z
N MET A 1 36.67 -65.60 17.39
CA MET A 1 37.90 -65.37 16.62
C MET A 1 37.59 -65.61 15.15
N ALA A 2 37.68 -64.57 14.31
CA ALA A 2 37.99 -64.71 12.88
C ALA A 2 38.34 -63.31 12.34
N MET A 3 39.51 -63.25 11.71
CA MET A 3 40.17 -62.08 11.14
C MET A 3 39.79 -61.98 9.64
N LYS A 4 39.43 -60.76 9.21
CA LYS A 4 39.49 -60.10 7.87
C LYS A 4 40.04 -60.90 6.65
N PRO A 5 39.55 -60.68 5.40
CA PRO A 5 39.98 -59.48 4.64
C PRO A 5 39.00 -58.86 3.61
N ALA A 6 39.51 -57.77 3.04
CA ALA A 6 38.93 -56.73 2.18
C ALA A 6 38.45 -57.14 0.78
N ILE A 7 37.49 -56.37 0.23
CA ILE A 7 37.29 -56.07 -1.20
C ILE A 7 36.64 -54.66 -1.25
N ALA A 8 37.38 -53.58 -1.53
CA ALA A 8 37.74 -53.01 -2.84
C ALA A 8 36.57 -52.26 -3.56
N LEU A 9 36.87 -50.99 -3.85
CA LEU A 9 36.06 -49.97 -4.53
C LEU A 9 35.42 -50.43 -5.84
N SER A 10 34.18 -50.00 -6.07
CA SER A 10 33.73 -49.62 -7.42
C SER A 10 33.07 -48.25 -7.37
N ILE A 11 33.72 -47.30 -8.03
CA ILE A 11 33.29 -45.91 -8.22
C ILE A 11 32.15 -45.95 -9.24
N GLY A 12 30.91 -46.00 -8.77
CA GLY A 12 29.73 -45.77 -9.59
C GLY A 12 29.45 -44.27 -9.64
N ALA A 13 29.92 -43.60 -10.69
CA ALA A 13 29.54 -42.22 -10.98
C ALA A 13 28.05 -42.17 -11.32
N ALA A 14 27.21 -41.99 -10.30
CA ALA A 14 25.82 -41.57 -10.49
C ALA A 14 25.84 -40.09 -10.85
N THR A 15 25.78 -39.79 -12.14
CA THR A 15 25.45 -38.46 -12.64
C THR A 15 24.04 -38.13 -12.13
N LEU A 16 23.96 -37.36 -11.04
CA LEU A 16 22.73 -36.67 -10.65
C LEU A 16 22.41 -35.71 -11.81
N ALA A 17 21.52 -36.12 -12.70
CA ALA A 17 20.83 -35.23 -13.59
C ALA A 17 19.95 -34.33 -12.71
N ALA A 18 20.52 -33.21 -12.27
CA ALA A 18 19.76 -32.11 -11.70
C ALA A 18 18.87 -31.57 -12.83
N THR A 19 17.66 -32.09 -12.95
CA THR A 19 16.56 -31.34 -13.56
C THR A 19 16.34 -30.12 -12.68
N VAL A 20 17.09 -29.06 -12.96
CA VAL A 20 16.67 -27.69 -12.69
C VAL A 20 15.34 -27.54 -13.41
N MET A 21 14.25 -27.85 -12.71
CA MET A 21 12.97 -27.28 -13.05
C MET A 21 13.20 -25.79 -12.91
N THR A 22 13.39 -25.12 -14.05
CA THR A 22 13.25 -23.68 -14.13
C THR A 22 11.82 -23.41 -13.70
N ALA A 23 11.64 -23.12 -12.42
CA ALA A 23 10.44 -22.48 -11.94
C ALA A 23 10.37 -21.18 -12.75
N GLY A 24 9.59 -21.22 -13.83
CA GLY A 24 9.29 -20.05 -14.62
C GLY A 24 8.85 -18.97 -13.63
N PRO A 25 9.17 -17.69 -13.88
CA PRO A 25 8.77 -16.62 -13.00
C PRO A 25 7.29 -16.82 -12.70
N ALA A 26 6.96 -17.02 -11.42
CA ALA A 26 5.59 -17.11 -10.98
C ALA A 26 4.93 -15.87 -11.56
N LYS A 27 4.00 -16.07 -12.52
CA LYS A 27 3.23 -14.96 -13.08
C LYS A 27 2.69 -14.23 -11.86
N ALA A 28 3.16 -13.01 -11.61
CA ALA A 28 2.58 -12.17 -10.59
C ALA A 28 1.10 -12.11 -10.93
N GLY A 29 0.28 -12.87 -10.20
CA GLY A 29 -1.17 -12.84 -10.37
C GLY A 29 -1.53 -11.38 -10.23
N GLY A 30 -2.17 -10.82 -11.26
CA GLY A 30 -2.47 -9.39 -11.29
C GLY A 30 -3.17 -9.02 -9.98
N ARG A 31 -2.66 -7.98 -9.29
CA ARG A 31 -3.28 -7.52 -8.04
C ARG A 31 -4.79 -7.35 -8.28
N PRO A 32 -5.66 -7.85 -7.39
CA PRO A 32 -7.09 -7.71 -7.57
C PRO A 32 -7.49 -6.25 -7.79
N ALA A 33 -8.16 -5.97 -8.91
CA ALA A 33 -8.62 -4.63 -9.26
C ALA A 33 -10.08 -4.40 -8.82
N ASN A 34 -10.50 -3.14 -8.72
CA ASN A 34 -11.90 -2.75 -8.44
C ASN A 34 -12.45 -3.28 -7.10
N VAL A 35 -11.59 -3.42 -6.08
CA VAL A 35 -11.95 -3.87 -4.73
C VAL A 35 -11.75 -2.80 -3.66
N ALA A 36 -10.96 -1.76 -3.94
CA ALA A 36 -10.74 -0.58 -3.11
C ALA A 36 -10.93 0.70 -3.92
N PHE A 37 -11.50 1.71 -3.29
CA PHE A 37 -11.76 3.02 -3.88
C PHE A 37 -11.43 4.10 -2.87
N VAL A 38 -10.77 5.15 -3.33
CA VAL A 38 -10.46 6.34 -2.55
C VAL A 38 -10.79 7.56 -3.38
N HIS A 39 -11.43 8.54 -2.75
CA HIS A 39 -11.69 9.85 -3.34
C HIS A 39 -11.29 10.94 -2.36
N ALA A 40 -10.11 11.53 -2.56
CA ALA A 40 -9.70 12.70 -1.79
C ALA A 40 -10.64 13.89 -2.07
N VAL A 41 -10.96 14.68 -1.06
CA VAL A 41 -11.76 15.91 -1.22
C VAL A 41 -10.84 17.04 -1.66
N LYS A 42 -11.31 17.87 -2.61
CA LYS A 42 -10.51 18.98 -3.18
C LYS A 42 -10.19 20.08 -2.17
N ARG A 43 -11.04 20.28 -1.16
CA ARG A 43 -10.83 21.29 -0.12
C ARG A 43 -10.07 20.69 1.06
N VAL A 44 -8.92 21.28 1.36
CA VAL A 44 -8.08 20.98 2.52
C VAL A 44 -8.12 22.18 3.46
N VAL A 45 -8.28 21.96 4.76
CA VAL A 45 -8.36 23.05 5.74
C VAL A 45 -7.01 23.21 6.42
N LEU A 46 -6.42 24.41 6.34
CA LEU A 46 -5.26 24.81 7.12
C LEU A 46 -5.72 25.27 8.51
N HIS A 47 -5.13 24.72 9.56
CA HIS A 47 -5.40 25.11 10.93
C HIS A 47 -4.39 26.17 11.39
N LYS A 48 -4.78 26.96 12.41
CA LYS A 48 -3.93 28.02 12.98
C LYS A 48 -2.59 27.51 13.52
N ASN A 49 -2.52 26.24 13.88
CA ASN A 49 -1.30 25.62 14.39
C ASN A 49 -0.40 25.05 13.28
N GLY A 50 -0.72 25.31 12.01
CA GLY A 50 0.07 24.88 10.86
C GLY A 50 -0.30 23.50 10.32
N ASP A 51 -1.25 22.77 10.90
CA ASP A 51 -1.64 21.45 10.38
C ASP A 51 -2.72 21.53 9.30
N LEU A 52 -2.75 20.53 8.42
CA LEU A 52 -3.84 20.36 7.45
C LEU A 52 -4.85 19.33 7.93
N THR A 53 -6.13 19.58 7.67
CA THR A 53 -7.16 18.53 7.63
C THR A 53 -7.56 18.25 6.19
N VAL A 54 -7.24 17.04 5.77
CA VAL A 54 -7.67 16.47 4.49
C VAL A 54 -8.83 15.51 4.76
N ARG A 55 -9.76 15.39 3.81
CA ARG A 55 -10.87 14.44 3.89
C ARG A 55 -10.81 13.50 2.69
N ALA A 56 -11.21 12.26 2.89
CA ALA A 56 -11.38 11.31 1.81
C ALA A 56 -12.65 10.47 2.02
N TRP A 57 -13.20 9.98 0.91
CA TRP A 57 -14.21 8.93 0.92
C TRP A 57 -13.56 7.61 0.52
N LEU A 58 -13.73 6.60 1.35
CA LEU A 58 -13.19 5.26 1.14
C LEU A 58 -14.32 4.27 0.92
N ARG A 59 -14.11 3.29 0.05
CA ARG A 59 -14.98 2.12 -0.09
C ARG A 59 -14.12 0.90 -0.38
N CYS A 60 -14.44 -0.23 0.23
CA CYS A 60 -13.86 -1.53 -0.10
C CYS A 60 -14.92 -2.62 -0.08
N LYS A 61 -14.70 -3.68 -0.86
CA LYS A 61 -15.64 -4.82 -0.95
C LYS A 61 -15.56 -5.73 0.30
N PRO A 62 -16.66 -6.40 0.68
CA PRO A 62 -16.65 -7.44 1.72
C PRO A 62 -15.62 -8.53 1.46
N GLY A 63 -15.09 -9.12 2.54
CA GLY A 63 -14.00 -10.10 2.48
C GLY A 63 -12.59 -9.49 2.50
N TRP A 64 -12.50 -8.17 2.61
CA TRP A 64 -11.26 -7.42 2.73
C TRP A 64 -11.20 -6.66 4.06
N SER A 65 -10.01 -6.24 4.46
CA SER A 65 -9.76 -5.36 5.59
C SER A 65 -8.90 -4.17 5.17
N PRO A 66 -9.15 -2.96 5.71
CA PRO A 66 -8.26 -1.83 5.53
C PRO A 66 -6.87 -2.13 6.07
N ALA A 67 -5.85 -1.79 5.29
CA ALA A 67 -4.45 -1.94 5.71
C ALA A 67 -3.79 -0.57 5.91
N GLU A 68 -3.95 0.33 4.95
CA GLU A 68 -3.28 1.63 4.98
C GLU A 68 -4.07 2.66 4.17
N LEU A 69 -4.12 3.89 4.67
CA LEU A 69 -4.47 5.07 3.91
C LEU A 69 -3.32 6.07 4.02
N SER A 70 -2.68 6.34 2.89
CA SER A 70 -1.63 7.35 2.76
C SER A 70 -2.16 8.54 1.96
N MET A 71 -1.85 9.75 2.42
CA MET A 71 -2.23 11.00 1.77
C MET A 71 -1.02 11.93 1.67
N GLN A 72 -0.94 12.67 0.57
CA GLN A 72 0.11 13.63 0.30
C GLN A 72 -0.50 14.92 -0.24
N VAL A 73 0.06 16.06 0.16
CA VAL A 73 -0.31 17.39 -0.30
C VAL A 73 0.94 18.12 -0.77
N ASN A 74 0.94 18.50 -2.04
CA ASN A 74 2.04 19.20 -2.69
C ASN A 74 1.59 20.61 -3.08
N GLN A 75 2.49 21.59 -2.99
CA GLN A 75 2.27 22.95 -3.48
C GLN A 75 3.39 23.29 -4.47
N GLY A 76 3.04 23.57 -5.73
CA GLY A 76 4.03 23.67 -6.79
C GLY A 76 4.71 22.32 -7.06
N THR A 77 6.04 22.31 -7.10
CA THR A 77 6.85 21.09 -7.33
C THR A 77 7.26 20.37 -6.05
N ASP A 78 7.07 21.00 -4.90
CA ASP A 78 7.58 20.50 -3.63
C ASP A 78 6.51 19.70 -2.88
N GLU A 79 6.93 18.57 -2.30
CA GLU A 79 6.11 17.89 -1.29
C GLU A 79 6.14 18.73 -0.01
N VAL A 80 4.95 19.18 0.41
CA VAL A 80 4.82 20.05 1.59
C VAL A 80 4.33 19.26 2.80
N GLY A 81 3.69 18.11 2.57
CA GLY A 81 3.53 17.12 3.62
C GLY A 81 2.78 15.86 3.21
N SER A 82 3.02 14.82 4.00
CA SER A 82 2.41 13.51 3.84
C SER A 82 2.06 12.91 5.20
N GLY A 83 1.17 11.92 5.18
CA GLY A 83 0.92 11.10 6.34
C GLY A 83 0.22 9.81 5.96
N TYR A 84 0.18 8.88 6.91
CA TYR A 84 -0.59 7.65 6.80
C TYR A 84 -1.39 7.34 8.07
N ILE A 85 -2.46 6.57 7.92
CA ILE A 85 -3.23 5.96 9.01
C ILE A 85 -3.65 4.53 8.61
N ILE A 86 -4.02 3.72 9.59
CA ILE A 86 -4.81 2.51 9.36
C ILE A 86 -6.28 2.88 9.58
N PRO A 87 -7.10 3.02 8.53
CA PRO A 87 -8.46 3.52 8.71
C PRO A 87 -9.36 2.43 9.30
N THR A 88 -10.22 2.79 10.25
CA THR A 88 -11.16 1.87 10.92
C THR A 88 -12.47 1.67 10.15
N VAL A 89 -12.47 1.96 8.84
CA VAL A 89 -13.67 1.85 7.99
C VAL A 89 -13.95 0.37 7.69
N PRO A 90 -15.13 -0.18 7.99
CA PRO A 90 -15.44 -1.55 7.59
C PRO A 90 -15.53 -1.66 6.07
N CYS A 91 -15.08 -2.78 5.52
CA CYS A 91 -15.25 -3.11 4.10
C CYS A 91 -16.63 -3.74 3.86
N ASP A 92 -17.66 -2.91 3.79
CA ASP A 92 -19.07 -3.28 3.61
C ASP A 92 -19.65 -2.81 2.27
N ASN A 93 -18.79 -2.41 1.33
CA ASN A 93 -19.14 -1.78 0.05
C ASN A 93 -19.84 -0.41 0.16
N ALA A 94 -19.89 0.22 1.34
CA ALA A 94 -20.37 1.59 1.49
C ALA A 94 -19.22 2.61 1.42
N PHE A 95 -19.53 3.82 0.94
CA PHE A 95 -18.59 4.93 1.04
C PHE A 95 -18.61 5.53 2.45
N ARG A 96 -17.44 5.56 3.10
CA ARG A 96 -17.26 6.13 4.42
C ARG A 96 -16.27 7.27 4.38
N ARG A 97 -16.60 8.36 5.07
CA ARG A 97 -15.74 9.53 5.16
C ARG A 97 -14.71 9.32 6.25
N VAL A 98 -13.46 9.66 5.95
CA VAL A 98 -12.37 9.72 6.91
C VAL A 98 -11.80 11.14 6.94
N HIS A 99 -11.34 11.53 8.12
CA HIS A 99 -10.60 12.77 8.32
C HIS A 99 -9.15 12.42 8.62
N PHE A 100 -8.26 13.15 7.97
CA PHE A 100 -6.83 12.91 7.99
C PHE A 100 -6.14 14.21 8.40
N ARG A 101 -5.25 14.14 9.40
CA ARG A 101 -4.43 15.28 9.81
C ARG A 101 -3.02 15.09 9.26
N ILE A 102 -2.56 16.04 8.45
CA ILE A 102 -1.15 16.10 7.99
C ILE A 102 -0.50 17.19 8.81
N SER A 103 0.56 16.85 9.53
CA SER A 103 1.37 17.83 10.25
C SER A 103 2.50 18.35 9.37
N ASP A 104 2.86 19.60 9.58
CA ASP A 104 3.94 20.27 8.86
C ASP A 104 5.26 19.51 9.04
N SER A 105 5.93 19.18 7.92
CA SER A 105 7.19 18.46 7.96
C SER A 105 8.41 19.36 7.85
N THR A 106 8.31 20.57 7.30
CA THR A 106 9.54 21.35 7.01
C THR A 106 9.37 22.82 6.62
N HIS A 107 8.31 23.21 5.90
CA HIS A 107 8.21 24.53 5.26
C HIS A 107 6.93 25.32 5.56
N GLY A 108 6.01 24.75 6.35
CA GLY A 108 4.71 25.34 6.61
C GLY A 108 3.80 25.27 5.38
N PHE A 109 2.55 24.91 5.60
CA PHE A 109 1.55 24.98 4.54
C PHE A 109 1.03 26.41 4.37
N ALA A 110 0.80 26.81 3.11
CA ALA A 110 0.16 28.07 2.78
C ALA A 110 -1.22 27.85 2.17
N ALA A 111 -2.14 28.80 2.37
CA ALA A 111 -3.40 28.81 1.64
C ALA A 111 -3.14 29.04 0.14
N GLY A 112 -3.86 28.32 -0.72
CA GLY A 112 -3.69 28.38 -2.17
C GLY A 112 -3.95 27.05 -2.86
N ASP A 113 -3.55 26.97 -4.13
CA ASP A 113 -3.67 25.74 -4.91
C ASP A 113 -2.74 24.65 -4.39
N ALA A 114 -3.20 23.41 -4.46
CA ALA A 114 -2.45 22.24 -4.03
C ALA A 114 -2.81 21.02 -4.87
N HIS A 115 -1.85 20.12 -5.03
CA HIS A 115 -2.07 18.80 -5.58
C HIS A 115 -2.23 17.78 -4.46
N ILE A 116 -3.32 17.02 -4.48
CA ILE A 116 -3.68 16.08 -3.41
C ILE A 116 -3.68 14.67 -3.98
N SER A 117 -2.83 13.82 -3.42
CA SER A 117 -2.76 12.40 -3.75
C SER A 117 -3.17 11.54 -2.56
N ALA A 118 -3.78 10.39 -2.83
CA ALA A 118 -4.21 9.44 -1.83
C ALA A 118 -4.09 8.01 -2.35
N GLN A 119 -3.64 7.11 -1.49
CA GLN A 119 -3.58 5.68 -1.74
C GLN A 119 -4.28 4.95 -0.60
N PHE A 120 -5.22 4.07 -0.94
CA PHE A 120 -5.94 3.24 0.03
C PHE A 120 -5.65 1.77 -0.25
N LEU A 121 -4.91 1.12 0.64
CA LEU A 121 -4.55 -0.28 0.58
C LEU A 121 -5.47 -1.14 1.46
N ILE A 122 -5.82 -2.30 0.94
CA ILE A 122 -6.63 -3.32 1.61
C ILE A 122 -6.00 -4.70 1.46
N THR A 123 -6.28 -5.58 2.41
CA THR A 123 -5.80 -6.96 2.43
C THR A 123 -6.99 -7.91 2.45
N ASN A 124 -6.93 -8.98 1.65
CA ASN A 124 -7.94 -10.02 1.62
C ASN A 124 -7.87 -10.85 2.91
N ASN A 125 -9.01 -11.06 3.57
CA ASN A 125 -9.04 -11.72 4.88
C ASN A 125 -8.74 -13.23 4.81
N TYR A 126 -8.80 -13.83 3.62
CA TYR A 126 -8.64 -15.27 3.42
C TYR A 126 -7.32 -15.60 2.73
N SER A 127 -6.99 -14.92 1.63
CA SER A 127 -5.78 -15.21 0.85
C SER A 127 -4.55 -14.43 1.30
N GLY A 128 -4.74 -13.32 2.04
CA GLY A 128 -3.65 -12.38 2.36
C GLY A 128 -3.23 -11.48 1.19
N ASP A 129 -3.88 -11.58 0.04
CA ASP A 129 -3.58 -10.74 -1.13
C ASP A 129 -3.83 -9.25 -0.83
N SER A 130 -2.99 -8.38 -1.38
CA SER A 130 -3.17 -6.93 -1.25
C SER A 130 -3.69 -6.29 -2.54
N ALA A 131 -4.55 -5.30 -2.37
CA ALA A 131 -5.09 -4.47 -3.43
C ALA A 131 -5.16 -3.01 -2.97
N GLY A 132 -5.43 -2.09 -3.90
CA GLY A 132 -5.57 -0.70 -3.53
C GLY A 132 -6.29 0.16 -4.55
N GLY A 133 -6.76 1.31 -4.06
CA GLY A 133 -7.28 2.40 -4.86
C GLY A 133 -6.33 3.59 -4.81
N HIS A 134 -6.32 4.39 -5.87
CA HIS A 134 -5.56 5.64 -5.94
C HIS A 134 -6.46 6.80 -6.37
N SER A 135 -6.19 7.98 -5.83
CA SER A 135 -6.83 9.23 -6.24
C SER A 135 -5.77 10.33 -6.25
N SER A 136 -5.63 11.01 -7.38
CA SER A 136 -4.82 12.22 -7.52
C SER A 136 -5.68 13.31 -8.16
N LYS A 137 -5.62 14.53 -7.63
CA LYS A 137 -6.36 15.68 -8.16
C LYS A 137 -5.80 17.00 -7.67
N ASP A 138 -6.08 18.05 -8.43
CA ASP A 138 -5.88 19.41 -7.98
C ASP A 138 -7.02 19.86 -7.07
N GLY A 139 -6.66 20.64 -6.06
CA GLY A 139 -7.50 21.14 -4.99
C GLY A 139 -6.97 22.45 -4.42
N GLN A 140 -7.51 22.83 -3.27
CA GLN A 140 -7.14 24.08 -2.58
C GLN A 140 -7.02 23.87 -1.08
N ILE A 141 -5.94 24.43 -0.53
CA ILE A 141 -5.76 24.65 0.90
C ILE A 141 -6.44 25.98 1.23
N VAL A 142 -7.42 25.94 2.13
CA VAL A 142 -8.14 27.12 2.59
C VAL A 142 -7.80 27.39 4.04
N ALA A 143 -7.59 28.67 4.36
CA ALA A 143 -7.56 29.14 5.74
C ALA A 143 -8.97 29.00 6.37
N PRO A 144 -9.05 28.84 7.70
CA PRO A 144 -10.32 28.65 8.41
C PRO A 144 -11.13 29.95 8.50
#